data_AF-A0A6V8CBQ5-F1
#
_entry.id   AF-A0A6V8CBQ5-F1
#
_cell.length_a   1.000
_cell.length_b   1.000
_cell.length_c   1.000
_cell.angle_alpha   90.00
_cell.angle_beta   90.00
_cell.angle_gamma   90.00
#
_symmetry.space_group_name_H-M   'P 1'
#
loop_
_entity.id
_entity.type
_entity.pdbx_description
1 polymer ?
#
loop_
_entity_poly.entity_id
_entity_poly.type
_entity_poly.pdbx_seq_one_letter_code
_entity_poly.pdbx_strand_id
1 'polypeptide(L)'
;MSVVAVICARGGSKGIPRKNVRPFAGHPLIAWTIRAALAAEGVDHVVLSSEDDEILAVAEAHGALTHRRPDALATDEAATEPV
;
A
#
# COMPACT_ATOMS: atom_id res chain seq x y z
N MET A 1 5.37 -12.44 -19.86
CA MET A 1 4.71 -12.56 -18.54
C MET A 1 4.92 -11.22 -17.85
N SER A 2 3.89 -10.66 -17.21
CA SER A 2 4.02 -9.42 -16.45
C SER A 2 3.88 -9.71 -14.96
N VAL A 3 4.74 -9.11 -14.15
CA VAL A 3 4.82 -9.28 -12.69
C VAL A 3 4.34 -8.00 -12.02
N VAL A 4 3.32 -8.13 -11.17
CA VAL A 4 2.73 -7.02 -10.42
C VAL A 4 2.97 -7.24 -8.93
N ALA A 5 3.62 -6.28 -8.29
CA ALA A 5 3.70 -6.20 -6.84
C ALA A 5 2.47 -5.47 -6.29
N VAL A 6 1.72 -6.13 -5.41
CA VAL A 6 0.53 -5.56 -4.76
C VAL A 6 0.84 -5.22 -3.31
N ILE A 7 0.65 -3.97 -2.93
CA ILE A 7 0.82 -3.48 -1.57
C ILE A 7 -0.57 -3.16 -1.00
N CYS A 8 -1.07 -3.97 -0.07
CA CYS A 8 -2.34 -3.72 0.61
C CYS A 8 -2.12 -2.88 1.87
N ALA A 9 -2.72 -1.69 1.94
CA ALA A 9 -2.55 -0.78 3.06
C ALA A 9 -3.88 -0.12 3.46
N ARG A 10 -4.44 -0.49 4.61
CA ARG A 10 -5.64 0.18 5.17
C ARG A 10 -5.30 1.38 6.05
N GLY A 11 -6.20 2.36 6.09
CA GLY A 11 -6.16 3.50 6.99
C GLY A 11 -6.44 3.11 8.44
N GLY A 12 -7.36 2.17 8.64
CA GLY A 12 -7.83 1.68 9.95
C GLY A 12 -6.83 0.80 10.73
N SER A 13 -5.57 1.23 10.89
CA SER A 13 -4.56 0.44 11.61
C SER A 13 -4.88 0.30 13.11
N LYS A 14 -5.09 -0.94 13.59
CA LYS A 14 -5.41 -1.25 15.01
C LYS A 14 -4.28 -0.94 16.00
N GLY A 15 -3.05 -1.37 15.70
CA GLY A 15 -1.94 -1.25 16.65
C GLY A 15 -1.39 0.17 16.77
N ILE A 16 -1.06 0.77 15.63
CA ILE A 16 -0.60 2.15 15.55
C ILE A 16 -1.57 2.91 14.63
N PRO A 17 -2.33 3.90 15.14
CA PRO A 17 -3.20 4.70 14.29
C PRO A 17 -2.44 5.31 13.12
N ARG A 18 -3.04 5.29 11.92
CA ARG A 18 -2.45 5.85 10.68
C ARG A 18 -1.03 5.32 10.37
N LYS A 19 -0.70 4.08 10.77
CA LYS A 19 0.66 3.50 10.67
C LYS A 19 1.34 3.73 9.31
N ASN A 20 0.62 3.54 8.20
CA ASN A 20 1.17 3.54 6.85
C ASN A 20 1.64 4.94 6.39
N VAL A 21 0.99 6.02 6.84
CA VAL A 21 1.38 7.40 6.50
C VAL A 21 2.25 8.06 7.57
N ARG A 22 2.41 7.42 8.73
CA ARG A 22 3.18 7.96 9.84
C ARG A 22 4.65 8.14 9.45
N PRO A 23 5.30 9.26 9.81
CA PRO A 23 6.72 9.45 9.57
C PRO A 23 7.57 8.38 10.27
N PHE A 24 8.48 7.77 9.51
CA PHE A 24 9.44 6.77 9.96
C PHE A 24 10.75 6.96 9.19
N ALA A 25 11.82 7.31 9.91
CA ALA A 25 13.14 7.57 9.34
C ALA A 25 13.15 8.61 8.18
N GLY A 26 12.33 9.66 8.28
CA GLY A 26 12.30 10.76 7.30
C GLY A 26 11.29 10.59 6.16
N HIS A 27 10.57 9.46 6.08
CA HIS A 27 9.50 9.24 5.10
C HIS A 27 8.27 8.59 5.74
N PRO A 28 7.07 8.69 5.13
CA PRO A 28 5.93 7.86 5.53
C PRO A 28 6.31 6.38 5.51
N LEU A 29 5.85 5.57 6.48
CA LEU A 29 6.26 4.16 6.57
C LEU A 29 6.06 3.39 5.24
N ILE A 30 4.94 3.61 4.56
CA ILE A 30 4.60 2.91 3.31
C ILE A 30 5.54 3.25 2.15
N ALA A 31 6.20 4.41 2.19
CA ALA A 31 7.15 4.83 1.18
C ALA A 31 8.32 3.85 1.04
N TRP A 32 8.76 3.25 2.16
CA TRP A 32 9.84 2.28 2.17
C TRP A 32 9.49 1.01 1.39
N THR A 33 8.27 0.50 1.58
CA THR A 33 7.77 -0.67 0.85
C THR A 33 7.63 -0.36 -0.64
N ILE A 34 7.09 0.81 -1.00
CA ILE A 34 6.95 1.23 -2.40
C ILE A 34 8.31 1.32 -3.08
N ARG A 35 9.28 1.99 -2.45
CA ARG A 35 10.64 2.13 -3.00
C ARG A 35 11.33 0.79 -3.19
N ALA A 36 11.20 -0.12 -2.23
CA ALA A 36 11.76 -1.45 -2.34
C ALA A 36 11.14 -2.24 -3.52
N ALA A 37 9.81 -2.15 -3.70
CA ALA A 37 9.12 -2.81 -4.80
C ALA A 37 9.48 -2.22 -6.17
N LEU A 38 9.62 -0.88 -6.26
CA LEU A 38 10.03 -0.21 -7.49
C LEU A 38 11.49 -0.48 -7.88
N ALA A 39 12.35 -0.73 -6.89
CA ALA A 39 13.76 -1.06 -7.11
C ALA A 39 14.00 -2.56 -7.35
N ALA A 40 12.98 -3.40 -7.20
CA ALA A 40 13.12 -4.84 -7.34
C ALA A 40 13.25 -5.25 -8.81
N GLU A 41 14.29 -6.04 -9.13
CA GLU A 41 14.43 -6.63 -10.45
C GLU A 41 13.29 -7.62 -10.73
N GLY A 42 12.70 -7.53 -11.93
CA GLY A 42 11.64 -8.42 -12.36
C GLY A 42 10.22 -8.05 -11.89
N VAL A 43 10.04 -6.89 -11.25
CA VAL A 43 8.70 -6.30 -11.00
C VAL A 43 8.41 -5.26 -12.09
N ASP A 44 7.35 -5.46 -12.86
CA ASP A 44 6.96 -4.51 -13.92
C ASP A 44 6.08 -3.38 -13.39
N HIS A 45 5.22 -3.70 -12.42
CA HIS A 45 4.24 -2.75 -11.87
C HIS A 45 4.15 -2.86 -10.36
N VAL A 46 4.03 -1.72 -9.69
CA VAL A 46 3.76 -1.62 -8.25
C VAL A 46 2.41 -0.96 -8.07
N VAL A 47 1.45 -1.68 -7.48
CA VAL A 47 0.10 -1.19 -7.23
C VAL A 47 -0.16 -1.16 -5.73
N LEU A 48 -0.58 -0.01 -5.21
CA LEU A 48 -1.06 0.10 -3.84
C LEU A 48 -2.59 0.08 -3.80
N SER A 49 -3.13 -0.82 -2.99
CA SER A 49 -4.57 -1.00 -2.78
C SER A 49 -4.97 -0.46 -1.40
N SER A 50 -5.89 0.51 -1.38
CA SER A 50 -6.37 1.14 -0.15
C SER A 50 -7.77 1.71 -0.32
N GLU A 51 -8.49 1.84 0.79
CA GLU A 51 -9.73 2.60 0.91
C GLU A 51 -9.50 4.06 1.34
N ASP A 52 -8.27 4.39 1.77
CA ASP A 52 -7.91 5.63 2.43
C ASP A 52 -7.20 6.59 1.47
N ASP A 53 -7.82 7.74 1.20
CA ASP A 53 -7.34 8.67 0.17
C ASP A 53 -5.96 9.29 0.49
N GLU A 54 -5.61 9.46 1.77
CA GLU A 54 -4.28 9.95 2.16
C GLU A 54 -3.20 8.89 1.90
N ILE A 55 -3.47 7.61 2.18
CA ILE A 55 -2.55 6.52 1.81
C ILE A 55 -2.36 6.46 0.29
N LEU A 56 -3.44 6.59 -0.49
CA LEU A 56 -3.37 6.60 -1.96
C LEU A 56 -2.53 7.78 -2.47
N ALA A 57 -2.75 8.99 -1.95
CA ALA A 57 -1.98 10.17 -2.33
C ALA A 57 -0.47 10.01 -2.02
N VAL A 58 -0.14 9.43 -0.85
CA VAL A 58 1.26 9.12 -0.51
C VAL A 58 1.84 8.09 -1.50
N ALA A 59 1.06 7.11 -1.93
CA ALA A 59 1.51 6.08 -2.85
C ALA A 59 1.85 6.64 -4.24
N GLU A 60 0.97 7.49 -4.79
CA GLU A 60 1.18 8.18 -6.06
C GLU A 60 2.42 9.07 -6.01
N ALA A 61 2.59 9.82 -4.92
CA ALA A 61 3.76 10.67 -4.71
C ALA A 61 5.08 9.87 -4.65
N HIS A 62 5.02 8.56 -4.39
CA HIS A 62 6.17 7.65 -4.36
C HIS A 62 6.28 6.76 -5.62
N GLY A 63 5.45 7.00 -6.64
CA GLY A 63 5.56 6.33 -7.94
C GLY A 63 4.84 4.98 -8.05
N ALA A 64 4.02 4.61 -7.06
CA ALA A 64 3.13 3.46 -7.19
C ALA A 64 1.86 3.83 -7.95
N LEU A 65 1.32 2.89 -8.73
CA LEU A 65 -0.05 2.95 -9.21
C LEU A 65 -1.01 2.77 -8.04
N THR A 66 -2.20 3.37 -8.10
CA THR A 66 -3.19 3.30 -7.03
C THR A 66 -4.44 2.54 -7.45
N HIS A 67 -5.00 1.83 -6.48
CA HIS A 67 -6.30 1.18 -6.59
C HIS A 67 -7.13 1.49 -5.36
N ARG A 68 -8.21 2.26 -5.55
CA ARG A 68 -9.19 2.53 -4.49
C ARG A 68 -10.12 1.31 -4.34
N ARG A 69 -9.90 0.52 -3.29
CA ARG A 69 -10.74 -0.65 -3.01
C ARG A 69 -11.98 -0.25 -2.20
N PRO A 70 -13.08 -1.01 -2.28
CA PRO A 70 -14.24 -0.82 -1.40
C PRO A 70 -13.88 -0.99 0.08
N ASP A 71 -14.51 -0.21 0.96
CA ASP A 71 -14.33 -0.28 2.42
C ASP A 71 -14.60 -1.68 2.99
N ALA A 72 -15.52 -2.43 2.37
CA ALA A 72 -15.83 -3.81 2.75
C ALA A 72 -14.64 -4.77 2.60
N LEU A 73 -13.63 -4.43 1.79
CA LEU A 73 -12.39 -5.17 1.63
C LEU A 73 -11.23 -4.61 2.48
N ALA A 74 -11.52 -3.64 3.35
CA ALA A 74 -10.56 -2.99 4.24
C ALA A 74 -10.77 -3.33 5.73
N THR A 75 -11.48 -4.42 6.00
CA THR A 75 -11.71 -4.92 7.35
C THR A 75 -10.49 -5.66 7.89
N ASP A 76 -10.55 -6.06 9.15
CA ASP A 76 -9.51 -6.87 9.79
C ASP A 76 -9.54 -8.33 9.35
N GLU A 77 -10.72 -8.80 8.91
CA GLU A 77 -11.01 -10.17 8.54
C GLU A 77 -10.89 -10.40 7.02
N ALA A 78 -10.74 -9.33 6.23
CA ALA A 78 -10.55 -9.42 4.79
C ALA A 78 -9.18 -10.05 4.48
N ALA A 79 -9.20 -11.24 3.86
CA ALA A 79 -7.99 -11.93 3.42
C ALA A 79 -7.46 -11.33 2.10
N THR A 80 -6.14 -11.32 1.94
CA THR A 80 -5.48 -10.92 0.68
C THR A 80 -5.63 -11.99 -0.39
N GLU A 81 -5.69 -13.27 0.00
CA GLU A 81 -5.84 -14.42 -0.88
C GLU A 81 -7.03 -15.28 -0.39
N PRO A 82 -7.80 -15.90 -1.29
CA PRO A 82 -8.84 -16.84 -0.90
C PRO A 82 -8.24 -18.06 -0.19
N VAL A 83 -8.91 -18.51 0.87
CA VAL A 83 -8.60 -19.74 1.62
C VAL A 83 -9.38 -20.93 1.08
#